data_AF-A0A1Z9PZ86-F1
#
_entry.id   AF-A0A1Z9PZ86-F1
#
_cell.length_a   1.000
_cell.length_b   1.000
_cell.length_c   1.000
_cell.angle_alpha   90.00
_cell.angle_beta   90.00
_cell.angle_gamma   90.00
#
_symmetry.space_group_name_H-M   'P 1'
#
loop_
_entity.id
_entity.type
_entity.pdbx_description
1 polymer ?
#
loop_
_entity_poly.entity_id
_entity_poly.type
_entity_poly.pdbx_seq_one_letter_code
_entity_poly.pdbx_strand_id
1 'polypeptide(L)'
;MSTEGGHCGSKPKRVAFGIAPLGTVSIGIVPMGVICIGVVPMGVVSIGVVAMGVISGSIVGMGLLAVGVNTMGVITAGPMSMGLIQLKGTDPRSLAYPSRRQALEQAEKLGCNGAHQMGTYWMPCSQHRP
;
A
#
# COMPACT_ATOMS: atom_id res chain seq x y z
N MET A 1 -24.44 17.82 -14.30
CA MET A 1 -23.14 17.95 -14.99
C MET A 1 -22.38 19.09 -14.32
N SER A 2 -21.49 18.78 -13.39
CA SER A 2 -20.59 19.79 -12.81
C SER A 2 -19.18 19.46 -13.29
N THR A 3 -18.90 19.91 -14.51
CA THR A 3 -17.54 20.12 -15.01
C THR A 3 -17.08 21.45 -14.42
N GLU A 4 -16.56 21.45 -13.20
CA GLU A 4 -15.79 22.60 -12.71
C GLU A 4 -14.33 22.32 -13.04
N GLY A 5 -13.95 22.76 -14.24
CA GLY A 5 -12.57 22.83 -14.68
C GLY A 5 -11.74 23.73 -13.76
N GLY A 6 -10.43 23.46 -13.75
CA GLY A 6 -9.46 24.20 -12.95
C GLY A 6 -9.55 25.72 -13.16
N HIS A 7 -9.92 26.43 -12.09
CA HIS A 7 -9.69 27.86 -11.98
C HIS A 7 -8.48 28.07 -11.07
N CYS A 8 -7.36 28.45 -11.69
CA CYS A 8 -6.16 28.94 -11.01
C CYS A 8 -6.56 30.15 -10.14
N GLY A 9 -6.55 30.00 -8.81
CA GLY A 9 -6.67 31.13 -7.88
C GLY A 9 -7.95 31.26 -7.06
N SER A 10 -8.87 30.30 -7.05
CA SER A 10 -9.99 30.31 -6.10
C SER A 10 -9.72 29.39 -4.90
N LYS A 11 -9.93 29.94 -3.70
CA LYS A 11 -9.79 29.32 -2.37
C LYS A 11 -10.19 27.83 -2.45
N PRO A 12 -9.35 26.86 -2.07
CA PRO A 12 -9.72 25.46 -2.20
C PRO A 12 -11.02 25.22 -1.42
N LYS A 13 -12.09 24.80 -2.11
CA LYS A 13 -13.31 24.33 -1.44
C LYS A 13 -12.86 23.19 -0.53
N ARG A 14 -13.18 23.29 0.78
CA ARG A 14 -12.76 22.28 1.77
C ARG A 14 -13.24 20.88 1.38
N VAL A 15 -14.42 20.80 0.77
CA VAL A 15 -15.04 19.54 0.36
C VAL A 15 -15.67 19.70 -1.03
N ALA A 16 -15.39 18.77 -1.93
CA ALA A 16 -15.95 18.71 -3.29
C ALA A 16 -16.46 17.30 -3.61
N PHE A 17 -17.63 17.22 -4.26
CA PHE A 17 -18.26 15.98 -4.71
C PHE A 17 -18.48 16.02 -6.22
N GLY A 18 -18.20 14.93 -6.93
CA GLY A 18 -18.49 14.86 -8.37
C GLY A 18 -17.75 13.76 -9.11
N ILE A 19 -17.73 13.86 -10.44
CA ILE A 19 -17.01 12.90 -11.30
C ILE A 19 -15.50 13.13 -11.19
N ALA A 20 -15.07 14.40 -11.26
CA ALA A 20 -13.68 14.83 -11.11
C ALA A 20 -13.59 16.05 -10.17
N PRO A 21 -13.88 15.90 -8.86
CA PRO A 21 -13.84 16.99 -7.92
C PRO A 21 -12.39 17.43 -7.63
N LEU A 22 -12.19 18.75 -7.59
CA LEU A 22 -10.94 19.41 -7.22
C LEU A 22 -11.15 20.15 -5.89
N GLY A 23 -10.41 19.76 -4.86
CA GLY A 23 -10.57 20.31 -3.52
C GLY A 23 -9.57 19.75 -2.52
N THR A 24 -9.62 20.22 -1.27
CA THR A 24 -8.77 19.64 -0.20
C THR A 24 -9.25 18.23 0.14
N VAL A 25 -10.57 18.05 0.26
CA VAL A 25 -11.24 16.77 0.40
C VAL A 25 -12.16 16.55 -0.80
N SER A 26 -11.94 15.46 -1.53
CA SER A 26 -12.59 15.20 -2.81
C SER A 26 -13.17 13.78 -2.82
N ILE A 27 -14.48 13.66 -3.05
CA ILE A 27 -15.19 12.37 -3.12
C ILE A 27 -15.81 12.22 -4.51
N GLY A 28 -15.36 11.22 -5.27
CA GLY A 28 -15.74 11.12 -6.67
C GLY A 28 -15.20 9.90 -7.40
N ILE A 29 -15.31 9.89 -8.73
CA ILE A 29 -14.77 8.80 -9.55
C ILE A 29 -13.24 8.96 -9.68
N VAL A 30 -12.80 10.16 -10.07
CA VAL A 30 -11.38 10.53 -10.19
C VAL A 30 -11.12 11.80 -9.37
N PRO A 31 -11.18 11.73 -8.03
CA PRO A 31 -10.94 12.88 -7.17
C PRO A 31 -9.46 13.29 -7.16
N MET A 32 -9.23 14.61 -7.19
CA MET A 32 -7.91 15.24 -7.08
C MET A 32 -7.90 16.14 -5.83
N GLY A 33 -6.87 16.03 -5.00
CA GLY A 33 -6.82 16.73 -3.72
C GLY A 33 -5.80 16.23 -2.72
N VAL A 34 -5.92 16.65 -1.46
CA VAL A 34 -5.08 16.14 -0.37
C VAL A 34 -5.63 14.81 0.14
N ILE A 35 -6.95 14.76 0.34
CA ILE A 35 -7.69 13.56 0.77
C ILE A 35 -8.70 13.20 -0.31
N CYS A 36 -8.54 12.04 -0.91
CA CYS A 36 -9.28 11.61 -2.08
C CYS A 36 -9.93 10.24 -1.83
N ILE A 37 -11.26 10.16 -1.97
CA ILE A 37 -12.00 8.91 -1.85
C ILE A 37 -12.74 8.66 -3.15
N GLY A 38 -12.38 7.59 -3.86
CA GLY A 38 -12.95 7.35 -5.19
C GLY A 38 -12.51 6.07 -5.85
N VAL A 39 -12.76 5.95 -7.16
CA VAL A 39 -12.28 4.78 -7.92
C VAL A 39 -10.80 4.93 -8.22
N VAL A 40 -10.40 6.10 -8.72
CA VAL A 40 -9.00 6.43 -9.04
C VAL A 40 -8.59 7.75 -8.35
N PRO A 41 -8.45 7.75 -7.01
CA PRO A 41 -7.98 8.93 -6.28
C PRO A 41 -6.50 9.25 -6.56
N MET A 42 -6.24 10.54 -6.83
CA MET A 42 -4.89 11.11 -6.90
C MET A 42 -4.74 12.19 -5.84
N GLY A 43 -3.90 11.93 -4.83
CA GLY A 43 -3.73 12.84 -3.70
C GLY A 43 -2.66 12.39 -2.73
N VAL A 44 -2.54 13.06 -1.58
CA VAL A 44 -1.59 12.63 -0.53
C VAL A 44 -2.11 11.38 0.18
N VAL A 45 -3.40 11.39 0.50
CA VAL A 45 -4.13 10.27 1.10
C VAL A 45 -5.24 9.86 0.15
N SER A 46 -5.17 8.62 -0.35
CA SER A 46 -6.00 8.14 -1.44
C SER A 46 -6.64 6.80 -1.07
N ILE A 47 -7.96 6.69 -1.09
CA ILE A 47 -8.71 5.46 -0.81
C ILE A 47 -9.57 5.11 -2.01
N GLY A 48 -9.32 3.96 -2.63
CA GLY A 48 -10.02 3.58 -3.86
C GLY A 48 -9.65 2.24 -4.45
N VAL A 49 -9.98 2.01 -5.72
CA VAL A 49 -9.55 0.78 -6.43
C VAL A 49 -8.11 0.93 -6.89
N VAL A 50 -7.78 2.11 -7.44
CA VAL A 50 -6.43 2.49 -7.86
C VAL A 50 -6.05 3.79 -7.16
N ALA A 51 -5.15 3.73 -6.17
CA ALA A 51 -4.78 4.91 -5.39
C ALA A 51 -3.32 5.28 -5.62
N MET A 52 -3.09 6.55 -5.95
CA MET A 52 -1.76 7.14 -6.02
C MET A 52 -1.62 8.21 -4.95
N GLY A 53 -0.56 8.13 -4.16
CA GLY A 53 -0.32 9.08 -3.08
C GLY A 53 0.82 8.72 -2.14
N VAL A 54 0.94 9.43 -1.03
CA VAL A 54 1.88 9.05 0.04
C VAL A 54 1.30 7.88 0.83
N ILE A 55 0.01 7.94 1.14
CA ILE A 55 -0.74 6.92 1.86
C ILE A 55 -1.90 6.47 0.96
N SER A 56 -1.85 5.22 0.51
CA SER A 56 -2.80 4.67 -0.45
C SER A 56 -3.46 3.41 0.13
N GLY A 57 -4.80 3.38 0.18
CA GLY A 57 -5.58 2.20 0.53
C GLY A 57 -6.39 1.73 -0.67
N SER A 58 -5.92 0.70 -1.38
CA SER A 58 -6.52 0.30 -2.65
C SER A 58 -6.20 -1.11 -3.10
N ILE A 59 -6.88 -1.62 -4.12
CA ILE A 59 -6.51 -2.91 -4.71
C ILE A 59 -5.15 -2.80 -5.39
N VAL A 60 -4.97 -1.75 -6.19
CA VAL A 60 -3.70 -1.39 -6.82
C VAL A 60 -3.24 -0.05 -6.25
N GLY A 61 -2.14 -0.02 -5.52
CA GLY A 61 -1.68 1.19 -4.82
C GLY A 61 -0.23 1.49 -5.12
N MET A 62 0.09 2.76 -5.46
CA MET A 62 1.47 3.22 -5.36
C MET A 62 1.61 4.38 -4.37
N GLY A 63 2.68 4.30 -3.57
CA GLY A 63 2.97 5.34 -2.60
C GLY A 63 4.12 5.02 -1.64
N LEU A 64 4.30 5.88 -0.64
CA LEU A 64 5.25 5.59 0.44
C LEU A 64 4.73 4.45 1.32
N LEU A 65 3.45 4.54 1.67
CA LEU A 65 2.67 3.58 2.44
C LEU A 65 1.50 3.13 1.57
N ALA A 66 1.53 1.89 1.11
CA ALA A 66 0.46 1.35 0.27
C ALA A 66 -0.13 0.08 0.89
N VAL A 67 -1.44 0.08 1.10
CA VAL A 67 -2.20 -1.03 1.68
C VAL A 67 -3.16 -1.55 0.63
N GLY A 68 -3.06 -2.83 0.28
CA GLY A 68 -3.79 -3.34 -0.87
C GLY A 68 -3.55 -4.79 -1.23
N VAL A 69 -3.95 -5.17 -2.44
CA VAL A 69 -3.66 -6.51 -2.99
C VAL A 69 -2.33 -6.47 -3.74
N ASN A 70 -2.21 -5.50 -4.65
CA ASN A 70 -1.04 -5.26 -5.47
C ASN A 70 -0.52 -3.85 -5.16
N THR A 71 0.54 -3.75 -4.35
CA THR A 71 1.05 -2.43 -3.95
C THR A 71 2.53 -2.26 -4.17
N MET A 72 2.91 -1.07 -4.63
CA MET A 72 4.28 -0.66 -4.86
C MET A 72 4.61 0.53 -3.96
N GLY A 73 5.63 0.41 -3.14
CA GLY A 73 5.96 1.47 -2.20
C GLY A 73 7.13 1.15 -1.28
N VAL A 74 7.49 2.08 -0.40
CA VAL A 74 8.53 1.80 0.59
C VAL A 74 8.00 0.81 1.61
N ILE A 75 6.84 1.13 2.20
CA ILE A 75 6.10 0.28 3.13
C ILE A 75 4.85 -0.22 2.42
N THR A 76 4.71 -1.53 2.33
CA THR A 76 3.57 -2.13 1.64
C THR A 76 2.87 -3.19 2.49
N ALA A 77 1.56 -3.30 2.34
CA ALA A 77 0.76 -4.27 3.06
C ALA A 77 -0.21 -4.95 2.08
N GLY A 78 0.21 -6.07 1.50
CA GLY A 78 -0.60 -6.77 0.51
C GLY A 78 0.05 -8.01 -0.08
N PRO A 79 -0.71 -9.05 -0.47
CA PRO A 79 -0.20 -10.34 -0.95
C PRO A 79 0.84 -10.25 -2.07
N MET A 80 0.63 -9.35 -3.02
CA MET A 80 1.56 -9.05 -4.09
C MET A 80 2.10 -7.64 -3.91
N SER A 81 2.86 -7.41 -2.85
CA SER A 81 3.51 -6.10 -2.71
C SER A 81 4.99 -6.14 -3.00
N MET A 82 5.47 -5.07 -3.61
CA MET A 82 6.87 -4.86 -3.97
C MET A 82 7.30 -3.60 -3.25
N GLY A 83 7.91 -3.79 -2.08
CA GLY A 83 8.39 -2.70 -1.26
C GLY A 83 9.51 -3.11 -0.33
N LEU A 84 10.22 -2.10 0.20
CA LEU A 84 11.35 -2.30 1.11
C LEU A 84 10.92 -3.01 2.39
N ILE A 85 9.69 -2.74 2.89
CA ILE A 85 9.14 -3.35 4.10
C ILE A 85 7.72 -3.85 3.83
N GLN A 86 7.49 -5.17 3.96
CA GLN A 86 6.18 -5.80 3.77
C GLN A 86 5.52 -6.16 5.10
N LEU A 87 4.31 -5.63 5.35
CA LEU A 87 3.62 -5.74 6.64
C LEU A 87 2.63 -6.93 6.75
N LYS A 88 2.04 -7.41 5.64
CA LYS A 88 0.90 -8.35 5.74
C LYS A 88 0.63 -9.24 4.53
N GLY A 89 1.56 -9.31 3.59
CA GLY A 89 1.27 -9.82 2.25
C GLY A 89 1.60 -11.28 2.00
N THR A 90 2.88 -11.58 2.09
CA THR A 90 3.37 -12.90 1.74
C THR A 90 3.23 -13.81 2.94
N ASP A 91 2.97 -15.09 2.72
CA ASP A 91 3.04 -16.12 3.74
C ASP A 91 4.19 -15.80 4.70
N PRO A 92 3.97 -15.71 6.01
CA PRO A 92 5.03 -15.29 6.92
C PRO A 92 6.25 -16.23 6.88
N ARG A 93 6.08 -17.42 6.28
CA ARG A 93 7.11 -18.41 5.92
C ARG A 93 8.05 -18.00 4.76
N SER A 94 7.65 -17.09 3.89
CA SER A 94 8.44 -16.64 2.73
C SER A 94 8.99 -15.23 2.90
N LEU A 95 8.84 -14.64 4.09
CA LEU A 95 9.46 -13.35 4.42
C LEU A 95 10.98 -13.52 4.56
N ALA A 96 11.73 -12.70 3.84
CA ALA A 96 13.19 -12.67 3.91
C ALA A 96 13.64 -11.70 5.03
N TYR A 97 14.39 -12.22 6.00
CA TYR A 97 14.92 -11.45 7.13
C TYR A 97 16.41 -11.13 6.93
N PRO A 98 16.87 -9.96 7.39
CA PRO A 98 18.29 -9.59 7.32
C PRO A 98 19.14 -10.37 8.34
N SER A 99 18.53 -11.08 9.29
CA SER A 99 19.27 -11.74 10.38
C SER A 99 18.64 -13.08 10.75
N ARG A 100 19.50 -14.09 10.97
CA ARG A 100 19.10 -15.44 11.41
C ARG A 100 18.21 -15.43 12.65
N ARG A 101 18.53 -14.58 13.64
CA ARG A 101 17.77 -14.48 14.89
C ARG A 101 16.32 -14.04 14.66
N GLN A 102 16.10 -13.10 13.73
CA GLN A 102 14.74 -12.64 13.39
C GLN A 102 13.96 -13.73 12.65
N ALA A 103 14.61 -14.43 11.72
CA ALA A 103 13.99 -15.55 11.01
C ALA A 103 13.59 -16.69 11.96
N LEU A 104 14.42 -17.00 12.98
CA LEU A 104 14.11 -18.02 13.98
C LEU A 104 12.93 -17.62 14.89
N GLU A 105 12.89 -16.37 15.34
CA GLU A 105 11.77 -15.86 16.15
C GLU A 105 10.45 -15.91 15.37
N GLN A 106 10.49 -15.57 14.08
CA GLN A 106 9.31 -15.70 13.23
C GLN A 106 8.95 -17.17 12.98
N ALA A 107 9.94 -18.05 12.78
CA ALA A 107 9.69 -19.48 12.62
C ALA A 107 8.93 -20.05 13.84
N GLU A 108 9.27 -19.63 15.05
CA GLU A 108 8.55 -20.00 16.27
C GLU A 108 7.09 -19.50 16.25
N LYS A 109 6.85 -18.23 15.89
CA LYS A 109 5.49 -17.68 15.72
C LYS A 109 4.69 -18.39 14.62
N LEU A 110 5.38 -18.99 13.65
CA LEU A 110 4.80 -19.73 12.53
C LEU A 110 4.58 -21.22 12.84
N GLY A 111 4.98 -21.71 14.01
CA GLY A 111 4.94 -23.13 14.35
C GLY A 111 5.92 -23.98 13.53
N CYS A 112 7.02 -23.40 13.08
CA CYS A 112 8.10 -24.06 12.35
C CYS A 112 9.38 -24.17 13.15
N ASN A 113 10.20 -25.16 12.80
CA ASN A 113 11.57 -25.24 13.28
C ASN A 113 12.57 -24.75 12.23
N GLY A 114 13.55 -23.97 12.72
CA GLY A 114 14.74 -23.55 11.99
C GLY A 114 14.55 -22.39 11.00
N ALA A 115 15.67 -21.96 10.43
CA ALA A 115 15.76 -20.93 9.41
C ALA A 115 16.89 -21.29 8.44
N HIS A 116 16.69 -21.06 7.15
CA HIS A 116 17.69 -21.34 6.13
C HIS A 116 18.14 -20.04 5.44
N GLN A 117 19.38 -20.02 4.93
CA GLN A 117 19.97 -18.85 4.30
C GLN A 117 19.79 -18.93 2.78
N MET A 118 19.23 -17.89 2.18
CA MET A 118 19.20 -17.66 0.74
C MET A 118 19.99 -16.39 0.42
N GLY A 119 21.24 -16.55 -0.02
CA GLY A 119 22.15 -15.43 -0.29
C GLY A 119 22.46 -14.62 0.97
N THR A 120 22.15 -13.32 0.95
CA THR A 120 22.36 -12.40 2.08
C THR A 120 21.19 -12.39 3.08
N TYR A 121 20.09 -13.07 2.77
CA TYR A 121 18.86 -13.05 3.58
C TYR A 121 18.55 -14.42 4.19
N TRP A 122 17.74 -14.41 5.25
CA TRP A 122 17.32 -15.58 6.00
C TRP A 122 15.82 -15.80 5.87
N MET A 123 15.41 -17.01 5.51
CA MET A 123 14.00 -17.39 5.45
C MET A 123 13.63 -18.24 6.69
N PRO A 124 12.45 -18.02 7.29
CA PRO A 124 11.95 -18.80 8.41
C PRO A 124 11.47 -20.18 7.92
N CYS A 125 11.56 -21.18 8.80
CA CYS A 125 11.28 -22.60 8.53
C CYS A 125 12.36 -23.28 7.64
N SER A 126 12.87 -24.44 8.08
CA SER A 126 13.83 -25.24 7.32
C SER A 126 13.23 -26.01 6.14
N GLN A 127 11.90 -26.20 6.13
CA GLN A 127 11.17 -26.98 5.14
C GLN A 127 9.92 -26.22 4.70
N HIS A 128 9.83 -25.93 3.40
CA HIS A 128 8.57 -25.57 2.78
C HIS A 128 7.75 -26.86 2.64
N ARG A 129 6.52 -26.86 3.18
CA ARG A 129 5.60 -28.00 2.99
C ARG A 129 5.31 -28.08 1.47
N PRO A 130 5.49 -29.26 0.84
CA PRO A 130 5.25 -29.42 -0.60
C PRO A 130 3.80 -29.13 -0.97
#